data_AF-A0A420J9E6-F1
#
_entry.id   AF-A0A420J9E6-F1
#
_cell.length_a   1.000
_cell.length_b   1.000
_cell.length_c   1.000
_cell.angle_alpha   90.00
_cell.angle_beta   90.00
_cell.angle_gamma   90.00
#
_symmetry.space_group_name_H-M   'P 1'
#
loop_
_entity.id
_entity.type
_entity.pdbx_description
1 polymer ?
#
loop_
_entity_poly.entity_id
_entity_poly.type
_entity_poly.pdbx_seq_one_letter_code
_entity_poly.pdbx_strand_id
1 'polypeptide(L)'
;MISAIIYPYHGIIEWNGEKSYEKLEGGTNREGWWVADDVVKQVIKDIKIFEQLHPDSIGLFQFESSSNHHAMAADSLVASKLNLSDGGTIPLMRDTIFNGHVQKMKTAEGVQKGIGTILHERGKLKMV
;
A
#
# COMPACT_ATOMS: atom_id res chain seq x y z
N MET A 1 16.79 14.77 4.50
CA MET A 1 15.37 14.92 4.86
C MET A 1 15.11 14.17 6.16
N ILE A 2 14.14 14.60 6.97
CA ILE A 2 13.72 13.88 8.17
C ILE A 2 12.24 13.57 8.00
N SER A 3 11.87 12.30 8.18
CA SER A 3 10.47 11.88 8.30
C SER A 3 10.22 11.56 9.77
N ALA A 4 9.26 12.20 10.43
CA ALA A 4 9.02 11.99 11.86
C ALA A 4 7.51 11.86 12.15
N ILE A 5 7.17 10.91 13.00
CA ILE A 5 5.86 10.84 13.65
C ILE A 5 6.03 11.44 15.05
N ILE A 6 5.26 12.49 15.31
CA ILE A 6 5.41 13.32 16.50
C ILE A 6 4.18 13.15 17.38
N TYR A 7 4.40 12.77 18.64
CA TYR A 7 3.36 12.76 19.65
C TYR A 7 3.17 14.19 20.19
N PRO A 8 1.93 14.72 20.24
CA PRO A 8 1.69 16.13 20.59
C PRO A 8 2.32 16.60 21.91
N TYR A 9 2.38 15.73 22.91
CA TYR A 9 2.86 16.09 24.25
C TYR A 9 4.33 15.75 24.52
N HIS A 10 4.93 14.82 23.75
CA HIS A 10 6.27 14.28 24.03
C HIS A 10 7.24 14.44 22.86
N GLY A 11 6.77 14.92 21.70
CA GLY A 11 7.60 15.05 20.52
C GLY A 11 7.90 13.68 19.89
N ILE A 12 9.17 13.44 19.57
CA ILE A 12 9.65 12.16 19.07
C ILE A 12 9.64 11.14 20.22
N ILE A 13 9.04 9.98 19.98
CA ILE A 13 9.03 8.88 20.95
C ILE A 13 10.20 7.92 20.68
N GLU A 14 10.72 7.31 21.75
CA GLU A 14 11.86 6.40 21.70
C GLU A 14 11.65 5.21 22.62
N TRP A 15 11.96 4.01 22.13
CA TRP A 15 11.93 2.77 22.90
C TRP A 15 13.08 1.85 22.47
N ASN A 16 13.85 1.33 23.44
CA ASN A 16 15.02 0.47 23.17
C ASN A 16 16.02 1.03 22.14
N GLY A 17 16.18 2.36 22.08
CA GLY A 17 17.07 3.03 21.14
C GLY A 17 16.49 3.22 19.73
N GLU A 18 15.30 2.70 19.44
CA GLU A 18 14.54 3.02 18.23
C GLU A 18 13.71 4.28 18.42
N LYS A 19 13.69 5.16 17.41
CA LYS A 19 13.00 6.46 17.47
C LYS A 19 11.92 6.56 16.40
N SER A 20 10.88 7.36 16.65
CA SER A 20 9.80 7.63 15.70
C SER A 20 10.15 8.61 14.57
N TYR A 21 11.41 8.60 14.13
CA TYR A 21 11.83 9.32 12.93
C TYR A 21 12.80 8.49 12.10
N GLU A 22 12.92 8.87 10.84
CA GLU A 22 13.92 8.38 9.90
C GLU A 22 14.72 9.55 9.34
N LYS A 23 16.05 9.35 9.25
CA LYS A 23 16.96 10.28 8.57
C LYS A 23 17.23 9.75 7.18
N LEU A 24 17.05 10.63 6.20
CA LEU A 24 17.16 10.32 4.80
C LEU A 24 18.28 11.17 4.21
N GLU A 25 19.35 10.50 3.82
CA GLU A 25 20.49 11.11 3.15
C GLU A 25 20.28 10.96 1.64
N GLY A 26 20.11 12.09 0.96
CA GLY A 26 19.98 12.10 -0.50
C GLY A 26 21.34 11.87 -1.15
N GLY A 27 21.41 10.89 -2.04
CA GLY A 27 22.55 10.64 -2.93
C GLY A 27 22.30 11.15 -4.35
N THR A 28 23.16 10.73 -5.28
CA THR A 28 23.03 11.11 -6.70
C THR A 28 21.95 10.24 -7.35
N ASN A 29 21.32 10.67 -8.45
CA ASN A 29 20.37 9.84 -9.22
C ASN A 29 19.17 9.27 -8.43
N ARG A 30 18.62 10.04 -7.48
CA ARG A 30 17.49 9.62 -6.63
C ARG A 30 17.81 8.55 -5.58
N GLU A 31 19.09 8.26 -5.34
CA GLU A 31 19.51 7.51 -4.16
C GLU A 31 19.02 8.24 -2.90
N GLY A 32 18.43 7.49 -1.97
CA GLY A 32 17.89 8.06 -0.73
C GLY A 32 16.56 8.82 -0.87
N TRP A 33 15.86 8.70 -2.01
CA TRP A 33 14.49 9.19 -2.13
C TRP A 33 13.54 8.37 -1.26
N TRP A 34 12.61 9.08 -0.61
CA TRP A 34 11.59 8.47 0.25
C TRP A 34 10.41 7.98 -0.57
N VAL A 35 10.21 6.66 -0.59
CA VAL A 35 9.10 6.05 -1.32
C VAL A 35 8.02 5.56 -0.36
N ALA A 36 6.85 5.20 -0.90
CA ALA A 36 5.72 4.73 -0.11
C ALA A 36 6.05 3.52 0.78
N ASP A 37 6.89 2.60 0.29
CA ASP A 37 7.35 1.46 1.09
C ASP A 37 8.10 1.89 2.35
N ASP A 38 8.82 3.01 2.31
CA ASP A 38 9.54 3.51 3.46
C ASP A 38 8.60 4.16 4.49
N VAL A 39 7.52 4.81 4.03
CA VAL A 39 6.42 5.25 4.91
C VAL A 39 5.81 4.05 5.64
N VAL A 40 5.49 2.97 4.92
CA VAL A 40 4.91 1.76 5.52
C VAL A 40 5.84 1.17 6.57
N LYS A 41 7.14 1.04 6.25
CA LYS A 41 8.15 0.54 7.20
C LYS A 41 8.22 1.42 8.45
N GLN A 42 8.28 2.74 8.29
CA GLN A 42 8.34 3.67 9.42
C GLN A 42 7.08 3.56 10.29
N VAL A 43 5.89 3.56 9.68
CA VAL A 43 4.63 3.49 10.44
C VAL A 43 4.53 2.18 11.23
N ILE A 44 4.92 1.04 10.66
CA ILE A 44 4.93 -0.25 11.38
C ILE A 44 5.89 -0.20 12.59
N LYS A 45 7.08 0.38 12.41
CA LYS A 45 8.03 0.58 13.50
C LYS A 45 7.45 1.49 14.58
N ASP A 46 6.89 2.62 14.19
CA ASP A 46 6.37 3.63 15.10
C ASP A 46 5.14 3.14 15.87
N ILE A 47 4.29 2.30 15.26
CA ILE A 47 3.20 1.58 15.95
C ILE A 47 3.76 0.69 17.06
N LYS A 48 4.81 -0.09 16.78
CA LYS A 48 5.42 -0.95 17.80
C LYS A 48 5.99 -0.13 18.95
N ILE A 49 6.70 0.96 18.66
CA ILE A 49 7.22 1.86 19.70
C ILE A 49 6.06 2.41 20.54
N PHE A 50 4.98 2.87 19.89
CA PHE A 50 3.80 3.39 20.57
C PHE A 50 3.14 2.33 21.48
N GLU A 51 2.91 1.12 20.99
CA GLU A 51 2.29 0.03 21.76
C GLU A 51 3.12 -0.36 22.99
N GLN A 52 4.45 -0.26 22.93
CA GLN A 52 5.31 -0.51 24.10
C GLN A 52 5.22 0.62 25.14
N LEU A 53 5.15 1.88 24.69
CA LEU A 53 5.08 3.04 25.58
C LEU A 53 3.66 3.26 26.15
N HIS A 54 2.63 2.78 25.45
CA HIS A 54 1.22 3.02 25.76
C HIS A 54 0.36 1.75 25.57
N PRO A 55 0.58 0.68 26.35
CA PRO A 55 -0.03 -0.64 26.13
C PRO A 55 -1.57 -0.64 26.18
N ASP A 56 -2.17 0.29 26.93
CA ASP A 56 -3.63 0.38 27.09
C ASP A 56 -4.26 1.51 26.27
N SER A 57 -3.55 2.03 25.25
CA SER A 57 -4.00 3.14 24.42
C SER A 57 -4.14 2.76 22.95
N ILE A 58 -5.00 3.49 22.24
CA ILE A 58 -5.16 3.38 20.78
C ILE A 58 -4.41 4.54 20.13
N GLY A 59 -3.45 4.22 19.26
CA GLY A 59 -2.73 5.21 18.48
C GLY A 59 -3.56 5.75 17.32
N LEU A 60 -3.70 7.08 17.23
CA LEU A 60 -4.28 7.76 16.07
C LEU A 60 -3.16 8.46 15.29
N PHE A 61 -2.95 8.05 14.04
CA PHE A 61 -1.91 8.61 13.17
C PHE A 61 -2.56 9.45 12.08
N GLN A 62 -2.11 10.70 11.97
CA GLN A 62 -2.52 11.60 10.90
C GLN A 62 -1.32 11.89 9.99
N PHE A 63 -1.55 11.83 8.69
CA PHE A 63 -0.53 12.08 7.69
C PHE A 63 -0.92 13.31 6.85
N GLU A 64 0.07 14.08 6.41
CA GLU A 64 -0.13 15.18 5.47
C GLU A 64 -0.43 14.65 4.06
N SER A 65 -1.10 15.40 3.19
CA SER A 65 -1.54 14.94 1.86
C SER A 65 -0.42 14.83 0.81
N SER A 66 0.68 14.15 1.13
CA SER A 66 1.77 13.83 0.20
C SER A 66 1.33 12.88 -0.93
N SER A 67 2.01 12.91 -2.07
CA SER A 67 1.75 12.00 -3.20
C SER A 67 1.92 10.52 -2.83
N ASN A 68 2.69 10.21 -1.77
CA ASN A 68 2.85 8.86 -1.24
C ASN A 68 1.52 8.24 -0.77
N HIS A 69 0.49 9.03 -0.43
CA HIS A 69 -0.83 8.49 -0.08
C HIS A 69 -1.59 7.89 -1.27
N HIS A 70 -1.22 8.25 -2.51
CA HIS A 70 -1.80 7.67 -3.71
C HIS A 70 -1.05 6.41 -4.17
N ALA A 71 0.02 6.02 -3.46
CA ALA A 71 0.74 4.80 -3.77
C ALA A 71 -0.16 3.58 -3.52
N MET A 72 -0.14 2.67 -4.47
CA MET A 72 -0.84 1.40 -4.38
C MET A 72 0.21 0.29 -4.36
N ALA A 73 -0.02 -0.75 -3.57
CA ALA A 73 0.83 -1.93 -3.60
C ALA A 73 0.88 -2.53 -5.01
N ALA A 74 2.00 -3.17 -5.37
CA ALA A 74 2.31 -3.61 -6.74
C ALA A 74 1.24 -4.52 -7.37
N ASP A 75 0.57 -5.31 -6.54
CA ASP A 75 -0.49 -6.26 -6.89
C ASP A 75 -1.91 -5.72 -6.59
N SER A 76 -2.06 -4.41 -6.40
CA SER A 76 -3.37 -3.80 -6.14
C SER A 76 -4.27 -3.85 -7.37
N LEU A 77 -5.58 -3.96 -7.12
CA LEU A 77 -6.58 -3.91 -8.17
C LEU A 77 -6.68 -2.48 -8.72
N VAL A 78 -6.10 -2.23 -9.89
CA VAL A 78 -6.13 -0.93 -10.56
C VAL A 78 -6.84 -1.08 -11.90
N ALA A 79 -8.15 -0.79 -11.91
CA ALA A 79 -8.99 -1.00 -13.09
C ALA A 79 -8.46 -0.29 -14.35
N SER A 80 -7.87 0.90 -14.20
CA SER A 80 -7.29 1.66 -15.33
C SER A 80 -6.03 1.02 -15.93
N LYS A 81 -5.43 0.04 -15.26
CA LYS A 81 -4.28 -0.74 -15.76
C LYS A 81 -4.70 -2.10 -16.34
N LEU A 82 -5.98 -2.45 -16.32
CA LEU A 82 -6.46 -3.70 -16.90
C LEU A 82 -6.65 -3.55 -18.41
N ASN A 83 -6.19 -4.53 -19.16
CA ASN A 83 -6.54 -4.69 -20.57
C ASN A 83 -8.00 -5.11 -20.73
N LEU A 84 -8.56 -4.95 -21.92
CA LEU A 84 -9.88 -5.49 -22.24
C LEU A 84 -9.88 -7.02 -22.23
N SER A 85 -8.87 -7.62 -22.88
CA SER A 85 -8.63 -9.07 -22.93
C SER A 85 -7.68 -9.54 -21.82
N ASP A 86 -7.66 -10.84 -21.56
CA ASP A 86 -6.70 -11.46 -20.65
C ASP A 86 -5.25 -11.31 -21.16
N GLY A 87 -4.31 -11.18 -20.23
CA GLY A 87 -2.88 -11.09 -20.47
C GLY A 87 -2.38 -9.71 -20.88
N GLY A 88 -1.28 -9.72 -21.64
CA GLY A 88 -0.51 -8.52 -22.00
C GLY A 88 0.47 -8.06 -20.91
N THR A 89 1.11 -6.92 -21.14
CA THR A 89 2.12 -6.35 -20.25
C THR A 89 1.46 -5.51 -19.15
N ILE A 90 0.76 -6.19 -18.23
CA ILE A 90 0.10 -5.57 -17.07
C ILE A 90 0.50 -6.28 -15.77
N PRO A 91 0.53 -5.59 -14.61
CA PRO A 91 0.84 -6.20 -13.33
C PRO A 91 -0.16 -7.32 -12.97
N LEU A 92 0.33 -8.38 -12.34
CA LEU A 92 -0.53 -9.42 -11.76
C LEU A 92 -1.20 -8.85 -10.50
N MET A 93 -2.53 -8.69 -10.55
CA MET A 93 -3.33 -8.18 -9.46
C MET A 93 -3.81 -9.32 -8.56
N ARG A 94 -3.89 -9.06 -7.25
CA ARG A 94 -4.36 -10.04 -6.25
C ARG A 94 -5.86 -10.29 -6.37
N ASP A 95 -6.30 -11.45 -5.91
CA ASP A 95 -7.72 -11.79 -5.81
C ASP A 95 -8.46 -10.77 -4.94
N THR A 96 -9.74 -10.54 -5.25
CA THR A 96 -10.58 -9.58 -4.52
C THR A 96 -11.88 -10.23 -4.07
N ILE A 97 -12.73 -9.48 -3.38
CA ILE A 97 -14.07 -9.91 -2.99
C ILE A 97 -15.09 -9.13 -3.82
N PHE A 98 -16.02 -9.84 -4.44
CA PHE A 98 -17.17 -9.26 -5.13
C PHE A 98 -18.44 -9.94 -4.64
N ASN A 99 -19.40 -9.16 -4.12
CA ASN A 99 -20.64 -9.66 -3.53
C ASN A 99 -20.42 -10.79 -2.49
N GLY A 100 -19.39 -10.68 -1.66
CA GLY A 100 -19.07 -11.67 -0.63
C GLY A 100 -18.35 -12.92 -1.14
N HIS A 101 -18.09 -13.04 -2.44
CA HIS A 101 -17.38 -14.16 -3.04
C HIS A 101 -15.99 -13.76 -3.53
N VAL A 102 -15.04 -14.69 -3.45
CA VAL A 102 -13.69 -14.49 -4.00
C VAL A 102 -13.78 -14.37 -5.51
N GLN A 103 -13.40 -13.21 -6.04
CA GLN A 103 -13.17 -12.98 -7.45
C GLN A 103 -11.69 -13.22 -7.75
N LYS A 104 -11.42 -14.30 -8.49
CA LYS A 104 -10.08 -14.55 -9.02
C LYS A 104 -9.73 -13.51 -10.07
N MET A 105 -8.57 -12.87 -9.91
CA MET A 105 -8.08 -11.84 -10.84
C MET A 105 -7.13 -12.40 -11.91
N LYS A 106 -6.79 -13.68 -11.79
CA LYS A 106 -5.94 -14.41 -12.74
C LYS A 106 -6.68 -15.60 -13.33
N THR A 107 -6.35 -15.99 -14.55
CA THR A 107 -6.83 -17.23 -15.19
C THR A 107 -6.22 -18.45 -14.50
N ALA A 108 -6.66 -19.65 -14.86
CA ALA A 108 -6.10 -20.89 -14.31
C ALA A 108 -4.60 -21.06 -14.65
N GLU A 109 -4.17 -20.48 -15.77
CA GLU A 109 -2.79 -20.46 -16.26
C GLU A 109 -1.94 -19.37 -15.56
N GLY A 110 -2.52 -18.62 -14.63
CA GLY A 110 -1.83 -17.57 -13.88
C GLY A 110 -1.72 -16.22 -14.60
N VAL A 111 -2.37 -16.07 -15.75
CA VAL A 111 -2.37 -14.83 -16.54
C VAL A 111 -3.34 -13.82 -15.93
N GLN A 112 -2.99 -12.52 -15.95
CA GLN A 112 -3.91 -11.47 -15.47
C GLN A 112 -5.19 -11.44 -16.32
N LYS A 113 -6.36 -11.53 -15.69
CA LYS A 113 -7.63 -11.36 -16.40
C LYS A 113 -7.81 -9.92 -16.87
N GLY A 114 -8.37 -9.75 -18.07
CA GLY A 114 -8.83 -8.49 -18.60
C GLY A 114 -10.16 -8.07 -17.98
N ILE A 115 -10.46 -6.78 -18.06
CA ILE A 115 -11.72 -6.23 -17.54
C ILE A 115 -12.93 -6.83 -18.25
N GLY A 116 -12.81 -7.27 -19.50
CA GLY A 116 -13.87 -7.96 -20.24
C GLY A 116 -14.28 -9.27 -19.56
N THR A 117 -13.32 -10.15 -19.30
CA THR A 117 -13.54 -11.43 -18.59
C THR A 117 -14.12 -11.20 -17.20
N ILE A 118 -13.57 -10.25 -16.44
CA ILE A 118 -14.05 -9.92 -15.09
C ILE A 118 -15.49 -9.42 -15.13
N LEU A 119 -15.83 -8.51 -16.04
CA LEU A 119 -17.20 -7.99 -16.15
C LEU A 119 -18.17 -9.06 -16.65
N HIS A 120 -17.73 -9.95 -17.53
CA HIS A 120 -18.53 -11.09 -17.96
C HIS A 120 -18.85 -12.05 -16.81
N GLU A 121 -17.84 -12.44 -16.02
CA GLU A 121 -18.01 -13.28 -14.82
C GLU A 121 -18.97 -12.65 -13.80
N ARG A 122 -19.00 -11.31 -13.74
CA ARG A 122 -19.91 -10.55 -12.87
C ARG A 122 -21.30 -10.33 -13.47
N GLY A 123 -21.57 -10.83 -14.68
CA GLY A 123 -22.83 -10.59 -15.41
C GLY A 123 -23.05 -9.13 -15.80
N LYS A 124 -21.97 -8.34 -15.89
CA LYS A 124 -21.99 -6.90 -16.25
C LYS A 124 -21.64 -6.64 -17.71
N LEU A 125 -21.10 -7.64 -18.41
CA LEU A 125 -20.83 -7.60 -19.84
C LEU A 125 -21.38 -8.88 -20.47
N LYS A 126 -22.07 -8.76 -21.60
CA LYS A 126 -22.46 -9.91 -22.42
C LYS A 126 -21.39 -10.12 -23.50
N MET A 127 -20.99 -11.36 -23.73
CA MET A 127 -20.20 -11.69 -24.92
C MET A 127 -21.09 -11.45 -26.14
N VAL A 128 -20.61 -10.64 -27.08
CA VAL A 128 -21.24 -10.44 -28.40
C VAL A 128 -20.66 -11.45 -29.35
#